data_AF-A0A7C5HXG1-F1
#
_entry.id   AF-A0A7C5HXG1-F1
#
_cell.length_a   1.000
_cell.length_b   1.000
_cell.length_c   1.000
_cell.angle_alpha   90.00
_cell.angle_beta   90.00
_cell.angle_gamma   90.00
#
_symmetry.space_group_name_H-M   'P 1'
#
loop_
_entity.id
_entity.type
_entity.pdbx_description
1 polymer ?
#
loop_
_entity_poly.entity_id
_entity_poly.type
_entity_poly.pdbx_seq_one_letter_code
_entity_poly.pdbx_strand_id
1 'polypeptide(L)' 'PFDKEARTKTIADVERSRIMKILDECEYNQVKAAEMLGIHRDTLSRKIKEYNIDLTK' A
#
# COMPACT_ATOMS: atom_id res chain seq x y z
N PRO A 1 6.21 -31.94 0.54
CA PRO A 1 5.35 -30.80 0.94
C PRO A 1 5.95 -29.48 0.43
N PHE A 2 5.67 -29.14 -0.84
CA PHE A 2 6.23 -27.98 -1.51
C PHE A 2 5.25 -27.40 -2.55
N ASP A 3 4.09 -26.94 -2.08
CA ASP A 3 3.22 -26.11 -2.91
C ASP A 3 3.37 -24.65 -2.48
N LYS A 4 4.59 -24.12 -2.68
CA LYS A 4 4.82 -22.68 -2.77
C LYS A 4 4.51 -22.26 -4.21
N GLU A 5 3.23 -22.31 -4.56
CA GLU A 5 2.74 -21.77 -5.82
C GLU A 5 3.08 -20.28 -5.87
N ALA A 6 3.97 -19.91 -6.78
CA ALA A 6 4.29 -18.52 -7.08
C ALA A 6 3.03 -17.86 -7.65
N ARG A 7 2.16 -17.34 -6.78
CA ARG A 7 1.04 -16.50 -7.19
C ARG A 7 1.60 -15.36 -8.01
N THR A 8 1.27 -15.31 -9.30
CA THR A 8 1.56 -14.16 -10.16
C THR A 8 0.94 -12.94 -9.49
N LYS A 9 1.77 -12.08 -8.91
CA LYS A 9 1.30 -10.86 -8.23
C LYS A 9 0.58 -10.01 -9.26
N THR A 10 -0.66 -9.64 -8.98
CA THR A 10 -1.37 -8.70 -9.83
C THR A 10 -0.76 -7.30 -9.69
N ILE A 11 -1.05 -6.40 -10.63
CA ILE A 11 -0.66 -4.98 -10.50
C ILE A 11 -1.23 -4.38 -9.21
N ALA A 12 -2.45 -4.77 -8.83
CA ALA A 12 -3.09 -4.34 -7.59
C ALA A 12 -2.34 -4.83 -6.34
N ASP A 13 -1.85 -6.08 -6.33
CA ASP A 13 -1.04 -6.60 -5.22
C ASP A 13 0.28 -5.86 -5.06
N VAL A 14 0.93 -5.55 -6.19
CA VAL A 14 2.19 -4.80 -6.21
C VAL A 14 1.97 -3.37 -5.71
N GLU A 15 0.91 -2.71 -6.19
CA GLU A 15 0.55 -1.36 -5.76
C GLU A 15 0.20 -1.32 -4.27
N ARG A 16 -0.66 -2.23 -3.80
CA ARG A 16 -1.01 -2.37 -2.38
C ARG A 16 0.22 -2.56 -1.51
N SER A 17 1.12 -3.46 -1.90
CA SER A 17 2.37 -3.71 -1.17
C SER A 17 3.27 -2.48 -1.13
N ARG A 18 3.33 -1.70 -2.21
CA ARG A 18 4.10 -0.46 -2.26
C ARG A 18 3.51 0.59 -1.34
N ILE A 19 2.19 0.80 -1.38
CA ILE A 19 1.50 1.77 -0.52
C ILE A 19 1.70 1.41 0.96
N MET A 20 1.55 0.14 1.31
CA MET A 20 1.72 -0.32 2.70
C MET A 20 3.16 -0.11 3.19
N LYS A 21 4.16 -0.41 2.36
CA LYS A 21 5.57 -0.17 2.70
C LYS A 21 5.86 1.31 2.96
N ILE A 22 5.38 2.20 2.09
CA ILE A 22 5.61 3.64 2.26
C ILE A 22 4.84 4.18 3.48
N LEU A 23 3.63 3.67 3.75
CA LEU A 23 2.89 4.02 4.95
C LEU A 23 3.68 3.63 6.21
N ASP A 24 4.25 2.43 6.28
CA ASP A 24 5.06 2.00 7.44
C ASP A 24 6.33 2.85 7.61
N GLU A 25 7.07 3.12 6.52
CA GLU A 25 8.24 4.00 6.51
C GLU A 25 7.91 5.44 6.95
N CYS A 26 6.67 5.88 6.71
CA CYS A 26 6.17 7.20 7.11
C CYS A 26 5.41 7.18 8.45
N GLU A 27 5.48 6.10 9.23
CA GLU A 27 4.75 5.94 10.49
C GLU A 27 3.24 6.21 10.35
N TYR A 28 2.66 5.74 9.23
CA TYR A 28 1.27 5.90 8.82
C TYR A 28 0.82 7.36 8.62
N ASN A 29 1.77 8.30 8.51
CA ASN A 29 1.48 9.67 8.13
C ASN A 29 1.12 9.74 6.64
N GLN A 30 -0.18 9.83 6.35
CA GLN A 30 -0.70 9.85 4.99
C GLN A 30 -0.21 11.02 4.14
N VAL A 31 0.12 12.17 4.73
CA VAL A 31 0.63 13.33 3.98
C VAL A 31 2.03 13.01 3.46
N LYS A 32 2.93 12.60 4.35
CA LYS A 32 4.31 12.20 3.99
C LYS A 32 4.32 11.00 3.03
N ALA A 33 3.46 10.02 3.26
CA ALA A 33 3.37 8.85 2.40
C ALA A 33 2.87 9.22 0.99
N ALA A 34 1.92 10.14 0.87
CA ALA A 34 1.44 10.61 -0.43
C ALA A 34 2.51 11.39 -1.20
N GLU A 35 3.27 12.25 -0.51
CA GLU A 35 4.43 12.95 -1.09
C GLU A 35 5.49 11.97 -1.60
N MET A 36 5.82 10.95 -0.81
CA MET A 36 6.81 9.93 -1.19
C MET A 36 6.31 9.01 -2.33
N LEU A 37 5.00 8.76 -2.40
CA LEU A 37 4.38 8.04 -3.51
C LEU A 37 4.21 8.89 -4.77
N GLY A 38 4.39 10.23 -4.68
CA GLY A 38 4.21 11.15 -5.80
C GLY A 38 2.75 11.31 -6.23
N ILE A 39 1.80 11.14 -5.29
CA ILE A 39 0.35 11.23 -5.54
C ILE A 39 -0.31 12.21 -4.59
N HIS A 40 -1.51 12.67 -4.93
CA HIS A 40 -2.31 13.47 -4.01
C HIS A 40 -2.75 12.64 -2.80
N ARG A 41 -2.79 13.26 -1.62
CA ARG A 41 -3.26 12.63 -0.37
C ARG A 41 -4.68 12.05 -0.50
N ASP A 42 -5.58 12.70 -1.23
CA ASP A 42 -6.93 12.16 -1.47
C ASP A 42 -6.92 10.91 -2.34
N THR A 43 -5.96 10.78 -3.27
CA THR A 43 -5.75 9.57 -4.06
C THR A 43 -5.25 8.44 -3.17
N LEU A 44 -4.29 8.73 -2.28
CA LEU A 44 -3.82 7.76 -1.29
C LEU A 44 -4.97 7.31 -0.38
N SER A 45 -5.77 8.23 0.15
CA SER A 45 -6.91 7.88 1.01
C SER A 45 -7.95 7.01 0.29
N ARG A 46 -8.19 7.21 -1.01
CA ARG A 46 -9.05 6.33 -1.82
C ARG A 46 -8.45 4.93 -1.97
N LYS A 47 -7.16 4.84 -2.29
CA LYS A 47 -6.46 3.56 -2.44
C LYS A 47 -6.37 2.77 -1.14
N ILE A 48 -6.18 3.43 0.00
CA ILE A 48 -6.22 2.80 1.32
C ILE A 48 -7.57 2.10 1.55
N LYS A 49 -8.68 2.79 1.22
CA LYS A 49 -10.03 2.22 1.32
C LYS A 49 -10.26 1.09 0.31
N GLU A 50 -9.85 1.29 -0.94
CA GLU A 50 -9.98 0.30 -2.03
C GLU A 50 -9.26 -1.01 -1.69
N TYR A 51 -8.06 -0.92 -1.13
CA TYR A 51 -7.24 -2.08 -0.75
C TYR A 51 -7.46 -2.57 0.68
N ASN A 52 -8.43 -1.98 1.40
CA ASN A 52 -8.72 -2.27 2.80
C ASN A 52 -7.43 -2.33 3.65
N ILE A 53 -6.59 -1.31 3.50
CA ILE A 53 -5.34 -1.19 4.26
C ILE A 53 -5.69 -0.68 5.65
N ASP A 54 -5.33 -1.46 6.66
CA ASP A 54 -5.45 -1.05 8.05
C ASP A 54 -4.37 0.00 8.37
N LEU A 55 -4.81 1.11 8.98
CA LEU A 55 -3.95 2.20 9.41
C LEU A 55 -3.70 2.17 10.93
N THR A 56 -4.29 1.20 11.63
CA THR A 56 -4.00 0.95 13.04
C THR A 56 -2.76 0.06 13.12
N LYS A 57 -1.80 0.49 13.94
CA LYS A 57 -0.64 -0.30 14.32
C LYS A 57 -0.89 -0.90 15.69
#